data_AF-A0A3D1GAX2-F1
#
_entry.id   AF-A0A3D1GAX2-F1
#
_cell.length_a   1.000
_cell.length_b   1.000
_cell.length_c   1.000
_cell.angle_alpha   90.00
_cell.angle_beta   90.00
_cell.angle_gamma   90.00
#
_symmetry.space_group_name_H-M   'P 1'
#
loop_
_entity.id
_entity.type
_entity.pdbx_description
1 polymer ?
#
loop_
_entity_poly.entity_id
_entity_poly.type
_entity_poly.pdbx_seq_one_letter_code
_entity_poly.pdbx_strand_id
1 'polypeptide(L)'
;FYAESGGQVADTGLLTNGDVFIHVKDVQKGADGFIHYTDSLPEDLSGNWNAQIDLERRLEIQKHHSATHLAHAALRNVLGDHVTQKGSLVNEKHLRFDFSHYEAMTREQLDAVEKQVNDKIQENIPLIEERDVPIEEARKKGAMMLFGEKYG
;
A
#
# COMPACT_ATOMS: atom_id res chain seq x y z
N PHE A 1 0.70 13.70 -1.73
CA PHE A 1 1.21 12.54 -2.48
C PHE A 1 1.77 11.51 -1.52
N TYR A 2 1.41 10.24 -1.70
CA TYR A 2 2.05 9.07 -1.12
C TYR A 2 3.32 8.75 -1.90
N ALA A 3 4.43 8.55 -1.20
CA ALA A 3 5.67 8.08 -1.79
C ALA A 3 5.67 6.55 -1.86
N GLU A 4 6.12 5.98 -2.97
CA GLU A 4 6.19 4.52 -3.18
C GLU A 4 6.83 3.82 -1.99
N SER A 5 6.15 2.79 -1.47
CA SER A 5 6.60 2.07 -0.27
C SER A 5 5.81 0.78 -0.08
N GLY A 6 6.46 -0.28 0.42
CA GLY A 6 5.78 -1.53 0.79
C GLY A 6 5.08 -2.26 -0.36
N GLY A 7 5.54 -2.04 -1.60
CA GLY A 7 4.91 -2.56 -2.82
C GLY A 7 3.80 -1.68 -3.39
N GLN A 8 3.33 -0.67 -2.65
CA GLN A 8 2.36 0.30 -3.17
C GLN A 8 3.05 1.37 -3.99
N VAL A 9 2.63 1.51 -5.25
CA VAL A 9 3.11 2.55 -6.16
C VAL A 9 2.79 3.95 -5.64
N ALA A 10 3.61 4.93 -6.05
CA ALA A 10 3.44 6.32 -5.65
C ALA A 10 2.13 6.95 -6.17
N ASP A 11 1.69 8.01 -5.49
CA ASP A 11 0.65 8.90 -6.01
C ASP A 11 1.17 9.66 -7.24
N THR A 12 0.29 9.88 -8.20
CA THR A 12 0.50 10.78 -9.34
C THR A 12 -0.45 11.97 -9.22
N GLY A 13 -0.21 13.03 -9.98
CA GLY A 13 -1.06 14.21 -9.92
C GLY A 13 -0.46 15.45 -10.55
N LEU A 14 -0.90 16.60 -10.05
CA LEU A 14 -0.63 17.90 -10.62
C LEU A 14 -0.23 18.90 -9.53
N LEU A 15 0.83 19.65 -9.80
CA LEU A 15 1.18 20.85 -9.05
C LEU A 15 0.84 22.08 -9.90
N THR A 16 0.17 23.07 -9.32
CA THR A 16 -0.22 24.30 -10.03
C THR A 16 0.17 25.57 -9.28
N ASN A 17 0.62 26.58 -10.03
CA ASN A 17 0.91 27.92 -9.54
C ASN A 17 0.59 28.93 -10.66
N GLY A 18 -0.54 29.64 -10.55
CA GLY A 18 -1.05 30.49 -11.63
C GLY A 18 -1.32 29.68 -12.91
N ASP A 19 -0.67 30.08 -14.01
CA ASP A 19 -0.76 29.42 -15.32
C ASP A 19 0.29 28.30 -15.50
N VAL A 20 1.05 27.97 -14.46
CA VAL A 20 2.07 26.90 -14.49
C VAL A 20 1.46 25.59 -13.98
N PHE A 21 1.65 24.53 -14.76
CA PHE A 21 1.14 23.19 -14.50
C PHE A 21 2.27 22.16 -14.61
N ILE A 22 2.48 21.37 -13.55
CA ILE A 22 3.53 20.34 -13.51
C ILE A 22 2.92 19.00 -13.15
N HIS A 23 3.07 18.03 -14.05
CA HIS A 23 2.64 16.66 -13.79
C HIS A 23 3.65 15.91 -12.93
N VAL A 24 3.20 15.46 -11.77
CA VAL A 24 3.94 14.53 -10.90
C VAL A 24 3.67 13.12 -11.38
N LYS A 25 4.74 12.45 -11.82
CA LYS A 25 4.70 11.10 -12.39
C LYS A 25 5.10 10.01 -11.41
N ASP A 26 5.89 10.36 -10.42
CA ASP A 26 6.33 9.46 -9.37
C ASP A 26 6.72 10.26 -8.12
N VAL A 27 6.62 9.62 -6.95
CA VAL A 27 7.02 10.20 -5.67
C VAL A 27 7.82 9.18 -4.88
N GLN A 28 9.03 9.55 -4.48
CA GLN A 28 9.94 8.69 -3.74
C GLN A 28 10.30 9.30 -2.39
N LYS A 29 10.66 8.45 -1.42
CA LYS A 29 11.23 8.89 -0.14
C LYS A 29 12.71 9.22 -0.34
N GLY A 30 13.06 10.49 -0.16
CA GLY A 30 14.44 10.97 -0.05
C GLY A 30 14.90 11.08 1.41
N ALA A 31 16.15 11.47 1.61
CA ALA A 31 16.72 11.67 2.96
C ALA A 31 15.99 12.77 3.75
N ASP A 32 15.60 13.86 3.08
CA ASP A 32 15.04 15.06 3.69
C ASP A 32 13.56 15.29 3.38
N GLY A 33 12.86 14.29 2.84
CA GLY A 33 11.44 14.38 2.51
C GLY A 33 11.03 13.63 1.26
N PHE A 34 9.92 14.03 0.64
CA PHE A 34 9.39 13.40 -0.56
C PHE A 34 9.90 14.08 -1.83
N ILE A 35 10.45 13.29 -2.75
CA ILE A 35 10.95 13.73 -4.06
C ILE A 35 9.84 13.52 -5.08
N HIS A 36 9.41 14.58 -5.77
CA HIS A 36 8.39 14.52 -6.81
C HIS A 36 9.09 14.52 -8.18
N TYR A 37 8.96 13.43 -8.93
CA TYR A 37 9.53 13.28 -10.27
C TYR A 37 8.56 13.84 -11.31
N THR A 38 9.11 14.66 -12.19
CA THR A 38 8.39 15.41 -13.24
C THR A 38 9.27 15.44 -14.49
N ASP A 39 8.68 15.64 -15.67
CA ASP A 39 9.46 15.73 -16.92
C ASP A 39 10.25 17.04 -17.04
N SER A 40 9.79 18.08 -16.34
CA SER A 40 10.33 19.44 -16.41
C SER A 40 10.05 20.21 -15.13
N LEU A 41 10.99 21.07 -14.76
CA LEU A 41 10.83 22.03 -13.67
C LEU A 41 10.45 23.40 -14.24
N PRO A 42 9.70 24.22 -13.47
CA PRO A 42 9.43 25.60 -13.84
C PRO A 42 10.70 26.43 -13.66
N GLU A 43 10.79 27.57 -14.33
CA GLU A 43 11.92 28.50 -14.15
C GLU A 43 11.95 29.10 -12.74
N ASP A 44 10.77 29.34 -12.16
CA ASP A 44 10.61 29.80 -10.79
C ASP A 44 9.78 28.81 -9.97
N LEU A 45 10.36 28.32 -8.88
CA LEU A 45 9.73 27.43 -7.91
C LEU A 45 9.11 28.20 -6.73
N SER A 46 9.31 29.52 -6.65
CA SER A 46 8.80 30.35 -5.57
C SER A 46 7.27 30.46 -5.56
N GLY A 47 6.73 30.97 -4.46
CA GLY A 47 5.29 31.17 -4.30
C GLY A 47 4.55 29.94 -3.76
N ASN A 48 3.22 30.00 -3.85
CA ASN A 48 2.33 28.98 -3.31
C ASN A 48 1.88 28.04 -4.41
N TRP A 49 2.12 26.75 -4.22
CA TRP A 49 1.71 25.70 -5.15
C TRP A 49 0.50 24.95 -4.60
N ASN A 50 -0.50 24.72 -5.44
CA ASN A 50 -1.58 23.80 -5.15
C ASN A 50 -1.17 22.40 -5.59
N ALA A 51 -1.33 21.43 -4.69
CA ALA A 51 -1.02 20.03 -4.94
C ALA A 51 -2.31 19.22 -5.01
N GLN A 52 -2.56 18.59 -6.16
CA GLN A 52 -3.71 17.72 -6.38
C GLN A 52 -3.24 16.35 -6.84
N ILE A 53 -3.64 15.31 -6.11
CA ILE A 53 -3.41 13.92 -6.53
C ILE A 53 -4.50 13.47 -7.50
N ASP A 54 -4.19 12.47 -8.33
CA ASP A 54 -5.19 11.67 -9.02
C ASP A 54 -5.98 10.84 -8.00
N LEU A 55 -7.15 11.35 -7.60
CA LEU A 55 -7.95 10.77 -6.53
C LEU A 55 -8.55 9.42 -6.92
N GLU A 56 -9.02 9.28 -8.15
CA GLU A 56 -9.61 8.01 -8.62
C GLU A 56 -8.55 6.91 -8.58
N ARG A 57 -7.36 7.19 -9.10
CA ARG A 57 -6.22 6.27 -9.04
C ARG A 57 -5.85 5.92 -7.62
N ARG A 58 -5.79 6.90 -6.71
CA ARG A 58 -5.46 6.69 -5.30
C ARG A 58 -6.46 5.76 -4.61
N LEU A 59 -7.75 5.91 -4.90
CA LEU A 59 -8.80 5.07 -4.31
C LEU A 59 -8.67 3.61 -4.75
N GLU A 60 -8.38 3.33 -6.03
CA GLU A 60 -8.15 1.96 -6.49
C GLU A 60 -6.92 1.33 -5.85
N ILE A 61 -5.82 2.10 -5.74
CA ILE A 61 -4.61 1.65 -5.04
C ILE A 61 -4.92 1.31 -3.57
N GLN A 62 -5.71 2.13 -2.87
CA GLN A 62 -6.10 1.86 -1.48
C GLN A 62 -6.95 0.59 -1.35
N LYS A 63 -7.88 0.33 -2.28
CA LYS A 63 -8.66 -0.91 -2.30
C LYS A 63 -7.74 -2.13 -2.44
N HIS A 64 -6.80 -2.09 -3.39
CA HIS A 64 -5.83 -3.16 -3.60
C HIS A 64 -4.86 -3.32 -2.42
N HIS A 65 -4.51 -2.24 -1.73
CA HIS A 65 -3.71 -2.31 -0.51
C HIS A 65 -4.47 -3.04 0.60
N SER A 66 -5.71 -2.66 0.88
CA SER A 66 -6.55 -3.33 1.88
C SER A 66 -6.77 -4.80 1.53
N ALA A 67 -7.01 -5.10 0.25
CA ALA A 67 -7.14 -6.47 -0.24
C ALA A 67 -5.86 -7.30 -0.05
N THR A 68 -4.67 -6.68 -0.14
CA THR A 68 -3.40 -7.35 0.17
C THR A 68 -3.36 -7.87 1.61
N HIS A 69 -3.82 -7.07 2.58
CA HIS A 69 -3.87 -7.50 3.99
C HIS A 69 -4.86 -8.65 4.21
N LEU A 70 -6.05 -8.57 3.59
CA LEU A 70 -7.04 -9.64 3.65
C LEU A 70 -6.52 -10.93 3.00
N ALA A 71 -5.87 -10.81 1.84
CA ALA A 71 -5.27 -11.95 1.15
C ALA A 71 -4.19 -12.60 2.01
N HIS A 72 -3.32 -11.81 2.66
CA HIS A 72 -2.31 -12.36 3.55
C HIS A 72 -2.91 -13.11 4.74
N ALA A 73 -3.92 -12.53 5.39
CA ALA A 73 -4.62 -13.19 6.50
C ALA A 73 -5.30 -14.49 6.05
N ALA A 74 -6.00 -14.48 4.91
CA ALA A 74 -6.66 -15.65 4.35
C ALA A 74 -5.66 -16.76 3.97
N LEU A 75 -4.52 -16.39 3.35
CA LEU A 75 -3.45 -17.33 3.04
C LEU A 75 -2.91 -18.01 4.30
N ARG A 76 -2.70 -17.27 5.39
CA ARG A 76 -2.27 -17.84 6.68
C ARG A 76 -3.31 -18.76 7.28
N ASN A 77 -4.60 -18.40 7.20
CA ASN A 77 -5.69 -19.24 7.70
C ASN A 77 -5.84 -20.56 6.91
N VAL A 78 -5.66 -20.53 5.59
CA VAL A 78 -5.85 -21.70 4.71
C VAL A 78 -4.60 -22.57 4.64
N LEU A 79 -3.43 -21.97 4.52
CA LEU A 79 -2.17 -22.69 4.27
C LEU A 79 -1.34 -22.90 5.54
N GLY A 80 -1.48 -22.02 6.54
CA GLY A 80 -0.74 -22.07 7.80
C GLY A 80 0.16 -20.86 8.06
N ASP A 81 0.65 -20.77 9.30
CA ASP A 81 1.40 -19.61 9.82
C ASP A 81 2.80 -19.42 9.21
N HIS A 82 3.32 -20.39 8.46
CA HIS A 82 4.60 -20.30 7.76
C HIS A 82 4.55 -19.42 6.51
N VAL A 83 3.35 -19.04 6.05
CA VAL A 83 3.20 -18.07 4.96
C VAL A 83 3.80 -16.73 5.41
N THR A 84 4.84 -16.31 4.69
CA THR A 84 5.49 -15.02 4.86
C THR A 84 5.60 -14.31 3.52
N GLN A 85 5.34 -13.00 3.53
CA GLN A 85 5.48 -12.16 2.33
C GLN A 85 6.94 -12.16 1.83
N LYS A 86 7.11 -12.30 0.51
CA LYS A 86 8.38 -12.24 -0.21
C LYS A 86 8.42 -11.15 -1.28
N GLY A 87 7.27 -10.62 -1.66
CA GLY A 87 7.14 -9.53 -2.61
C GLY A 87 5.72 -9.00 -2.63
N SER A 88 5.54 -7.74 -3.01
CA SER A 88 4.23 -7.14 -3.22
C SER A 88 4.30 -6.07 -4.30
N LEU A 89 3.25 -6.00 -5.11
CA LEU A 89 2.96 -4.90 -6.01
C LEU A 89 1.49 -4.52 -5.82
N VAL A 90 1.22 -3.26 -5.58
CA VAL A 90 -0.12 -2.70 -5.43
C VAL A 90 -0.19 -1.46 -6.29
N ASN A 91 -0.89 -1.55 -7.42
CA ASN A 91 -1.15 -0.45 -8.33
C ASN A 91 -2.66 -0.28 -8.56
N GLU A 92 -3.06 0.65 -9.41
CA GLU A 92 -4.49 0.93 -9.67
C GLU A 92 -5.20 -0.17 -10.47
N LYS A 93 -4.46 -1.08 -11.12
CA LYS A 93 -5.02 -2.12 -11.99
C LYS A 93 -5.14 -3.46 -11.30
N HIS A 94 -4.19 -3.80 -10.43
CA HIS A 94 -4.17 -5.07 -9.70
C HIS A 94 -3.23 -5.00 -8.48
N LEU A 95 -3.37 -6.02 -7.63
CA LEU A 95 -2.35 -6.39 -6.64
C LEU A 95 -1.65 -7.69 -7.06
N ARG A 96 -0.39 -7.85 -6.64
CA ARG A 96 0.37 -9.11 -6.69
C ARG A 96 0.99 -9.31 -5.32
N PHE A 97 0.79 -10.49 -4.74
CA PHE A 97 1.35 -10.85 -3.44
C PHE A 97 2.16 -12.12 -3.57
N ASP A 98 3.47 -12.00 -3.41
CA ASP A 98 4.40 -13.13 -3.49
C ASP A 98 4.69 -13.60 -2.06
N PHE A 99 4.60 -14.91 -1.79
CA PHE A 99 4.78 -15.46 -0.44
C PHE A 99 5.53 -16.80 -0.44
N SER A 100 6.08 -17.17 0.71
CA SER A 100 6.73 -18.47 0.89
C SER A 100 5.72 -19.59 1.10
N HIS A 101 5.80 -20.63 0.27
CA HIS A 101 5.05 -21.87 0.43
C HIS A 101 5.86 -23.04 -0.16
N TYR A 102 5.61 -24.26 0.32
CA TYR A 102 6.44 -25.43 -0.04
C TYR A 102 6.08 -26.04 -1.41
N GLU A 103 4.88 -25.75 -1.90
CA GLU A 103 4.35 -26.28 -3.15
C GLU A 103 3.39 -25.28 -3.81
N ALA A 104 2.90 -25.60 -5.00
CA ALA A 104 1.85 -24.81 -5.64
C ALA A 104 0.52 -25.04 -4.91
N MET A 105 -0.28 -23.98 -4.75
CA MET A 105 -1.61 -24.11 -4.16
C MET A 105 -2.51 -25.00 -5.02
N THR A 106 -3.32 -25.84 -4.38
CA THR A 106 -4.38 -26.58 -5.07
C THR A 106 -5.51 -25.63 -5.47
N ARG A 107 -6.39 -26.10 -6.36
CA ARG A 107 -7.55 -25.31 -6.79
C ARG A 107 -8.47 -25.00 -5.61
N GLU A 108 -8.68 -25.97 -4.74
CA GLU A 108 -9.55 -25.86 -3.56
C GLU A 108 -8.98 -24.84 -2.55
N GLN A 109 -7.66 -24.79 -2.38
CA GLN A 109 -7.01 -23.79 -1.54
C GLN A 109 -7.16 -22.38 -2.12
N LEU A 110 -7.02 -22.23 -3.44
CA LEU A 110 -7.23 -20.94 -4.12
C LEU A 110 -8.67 -20.45 -3.93
N ASP A 111 -9.65 -21.33 -4.19
CA ASP A 111 -11.08 -21.00 -4.05
C ASP A 111 -11.42 -20.68 -2.57
N ALA A 112 -10.79 -21.35 -1.60
CA ALA A 112 -10.97 -21.06 -0.18
C ALA A 112 -10.41 -19.69 0.23
N VAL A 113 -9.23 -19.32 -0.26
CA VAL A 113 -8.63 -17.99 -0.02
C VAL A 113 -9.50 -16.90 -0.64
N GLU A 114 -9.90 -17.07 -1.90
CA GLU A 114 -10.78 -16.13 -2.60
C GLU A 114 -12.09 -15.93 -1.83
N LYS A 115 -12.71 -17.03 -1.37
CA LYS A 115 -13.94 -16.96 -0.57
C LYS A 115 -13.73 -16.19 0.73
N GLN A 116 -12.68 -16.49 1.50
CA GLN A 116 -12.43 -15.80 2.77
C GLN A 116 -12.19 -14.31 2.59
N VAL A 117 -11.46 -13.90 1.55
CA VAL A 117 -11.24 -12.48 1.25
C VAL A 117 -12.57 -11.79 0.93
N ASN A 118 -13.38 -12.38 0.07
CA ASN A 118 -14.68 -11.80 -0.30
C ASN A 118 -15.65 -11.73 0.89
N ASP A 119 -15.71 -12.77 1.72
CA ASP A 119 -16.52 -12.76 2.94
C ASP A 119 -16.12 -11.58 3.86
N LYS A 120 -14.81 -11.36 4.04
CA LYS A 120 -14.30 -10.25 4.87
C LYS A 120 -14.55 -8.87 4.28
N ILE A 121 -14.54 -8.74 2.96
CA ILE A 121 -14.97 -7.50 2.28
C ILE A 121 -16.46 -7.24 2.57
N GLN A 122 -17.31 -8.26 2.47
CA GLN A 122 -18.76 -8.13 2.71
C GLN A 122 -19.11 -7.80 4.17
N GLU A 123 -18.29 -8.25 5.13
CA GLU A 123 -18.44 -7.87 6.54
C GLU A 123 -18.27 -6.36 6.77
N ASN A 124 -17.66 -5.63 5.83
CA ASN A 124 -17.43 -4.19 5.90
C ASN A 124 -16.81 -3.76 7.25
N ILE A 125 -15.78 -4.50 7.66
CA ILE A 125 -15.11 -4.32 8.94
C ILE A 125 -14.55 -2.89 9.01
N PRO A 126 -14.90 -2.09 10.03
CA PRO A 126 -14.39 -0.74 10.15
C PRO A 126 -12.88 -0.75 10.37
N LEU A 127 -12.17 0.12 9.64
CA LEU A 127 -10.75 0.35 9.89
C LEU A 127 -10.58 1.06 11.24
N ILE A 128 -9.88 0.41 12.16
CA ILE A 128 -9.43 1.01 13.41
C ILE A 128 -7.94 1.27 13.28
N GLU A 129 -7.56 2.53 13.10
CA GLU A 129 -6.18 2.97 12.98
C GLU A 129 -5.73 3.60 14.29
N GLU A 130 -4.64 3.10 14.86
CA GLU A 130 -3.95 3.73 15.98
C GLU A 130 -2.55 4.15 15.52
N ARG A 131 -2.28 5.46 15.56
CA ARG A 131 -0.97 6.02 15.17
C ARG A 131 -0.10 6.22 16.39
N ASP A 132 1.21 6.16 16.17
CA ASP A 132 2.23 6.43 17.20
C ASP A 132 2.13 5.53 18.45
N VAL A 133 1.60 4.31 18.28
CA VAL A 133 1.50 3.31 19.35
C VAL A 133 2.90 2.77 19.68
N PRO A 134 3.33 2.79 20.96
CA PRO A 134 4.59 2.18 21.36
C PRO A 134 4.68 0.71 20.95
N ILE A 135 5.84 0.28 20.45
CA ILE A 135 6.04 -1.09 19.93
C ILE A 135 5.65 -2.19 20.94
N GLU A 136 5.93 -1.97 22.22
CA GLU A 136 5.57 -2.91 23.28
C GLU A 136 4.06 -3.01 23.51
N GLU A 137 3.31 -1.93 23.30
CA GLU A 137 1.85 -1.94 23.36
C GLU A 137 1.25 -2.63 22.13
N ALA A 138 1.78 -2.34 20.95
CA ALA A 138 1.36 -3.00 19.70
C ALA A 138 1.56 -4.52 19.78
N ARG A 139 2.69 -4.98 20.33
CA ARG A 139 2.97 -6.41 20.58
C ARG A 139 1.94 -7.03 21.52
N LYS A 140 1.61 -6.37 22.63
CA LYS A 140 0.60 -6.86 23.58
C LYS A 140 -0.80 -6.97 22.97
N LYS A 141 -1.12 -6.12 21.99
CA LYS A 141 -2.37 -6.17 21.23
C LYS A 141 -2.39 -7.28 20.15
N GLY A 142 -1.29 -8.03 19.99
CA GLY A 142 -1.18 -9.09 18.99
C GLY A 142 -0.95 -8.58 17.57
N ALA A 143 -0.43 -7.36 17.41
CA ALA A 143 -0.10 -6.83 16.10
C ALA A 143 0.92 -7.75 15.40
N MET A 144 0.59 -8.17 14.19
CA MET A 144 1.51 -8.97 13.37
C MET A 144 2.60 -8.06 12.82
N MET A 145 3.83 -8.27 13.27
CA MET A 145 5.00 -7.56 12.76
C MET A 145 5.39 -8.19 11.41
N LEU A 146 4.87 -7.61 10.33
CA LEU A 146 5.23 -7.99 8.98
C LEU A 146 6.61 -7.41 8.69
N PHE A 147 7.53 -8.29 8.28
CA PHE A 147 8.95 -8.01 8.12
C PHE A 147 9.67 -7.78 9.46
N GLY A 148 10.95 -8.17 9.55
CA GLY A 148 11.80 -7.88 10.72
C GLY A 148 12.09 -6.38 10.89
N GLU A 149 11.14 -5.53 10.54
CA GLU A 149 11.18 -4.08 10.56
C GLU A 149 11.31 -3.62 12.01
N LYS A 150 12.44 -2.95 12.24
CA LYS A 150 12.66 -2.11 13.39
C LYS A 150 11.69 -0.93 13.28
N TYR A 151 10.46 -1.14 13.74
CA TYR A 151 9.55 -0.03 14.02
C TYR A 151 10.08 0.69 15.26
N GLY A 152 10.75 1.81 15.02
CA GLY A 152 11.35 2.72 15.99
C GLY A 152 11.84 3.95 15.25
#